data_AF-A0A2V9J391-F1
#
_entry.id   AF-A0A2V9J391-F1
#
_cell.length_a   1.000
_cell.length_b   1.000
_cell.length_c   1.000
_cell.angle_alpha   90.00
_cell.angle_beta   90.00
_cell.angle_gamma   90.00
#
_symmetry.space_group_name_H-M   'P 1'
#
loop_
_entity.id
_entity.type
_entity.pdbx_description
1 polymer ?
#
loop_
_entity_poly.entity_id
_entity_poly.type
_entity_poly.pdbx_seq_one_letter_code
_entity_poly.pdbx_strand_id
1 'polypeptide(L)'
;MRAPKGGETMKTNYPAVAVSAVVYWLLGAVWFGVLFSKPWLALEHMSEAQAQSMNPVLPYIISFALNLLIAFVLSQICIWRNANTAGQGAGVGAVLWIGSVGPITFTTYMYEMRPKQLFAINEFYSLVGLCLMGMILGAWKKKAVSTRATS
;
A
#
# COMPACT_ATOMS: atom_id res chain seq x y z
N MET A 1 -19.78 33.27 -22.63
CA MET A 1 -19.11 32.54 -21.51
C MET A 1 -19.74 31.16 -21.40
N ARG A 2 -18.97 30.10 -21.68
CA ARG A 2 -19.44 28.71 -21.56
C ARG A 2 -19.24 28.32 -20.09
N ALA A 3 -20.32 28.02 -19.37
CA ALA A 3 -20.21 27.49 -18.01
C ALA A 3 -19.28 26.26 -18.02
N PRO A 4 -18.32 26.14 -17.09
CA PRO A 4 -17.51 24.94 -17.00
C PRO A 4 -18.47 23.76 -16.79
N LYS A 5 -18.45 22.81 -17.74
CA LYS A 5 -19.19 21.55 -17.63
C LYS A 5 -18.81 20.93 -16.28
N GLY A 6 -19.83 20.70 -15.44
CA GLY A 6 -19.68 20.23 -14.07
C GLY A 6 -18.63 19.13 -13.99
N GLY A 7 -17.67 19.33 -13.08
CA GLY A 7 -16.60 18.38 -12.83
C GLY A 7 -17.21 17.01 -12.58
N GLU A 8 -16.86 16.05 -13.42
CA GLU A 8 -17.18 14.66 -13.17
C GLU A 8 -16.65 14.35 -11.77
N THR A 9 -17.57 14.18 -10.82
CA THR A 9 -17.20 13.80 -9.46
C THR A 9 -16.53 12.44 -9.59
N MET A 10 -15.21 12.43 -9.50
CA MET A 10 -14.40 11.23 -9.48
C MET A 10 -14.71 10.51 -8.17
N LYS A 11 -15.75 9.68 -8.20
CA LYS A 11 -16.24 8.96 -7.02
C LYS A 11 -15.23 7.90 -6.58
N THR A 12 -15.01 7.84 -5.27
CA THR A 12 -14.23 6.78 -4.62
C THR A 12 -14.82 5.41 -4.92
N ASN A 13 -14.00 4.48 -5.37
CA ASN A 13 -14.42 3.10 -5.59
C ASN A 13 -14.12 2.27 -4.33
N TYR A 14 -15.10 2.16 -3.43
CA TYR A 14 -14.95 1.42 -2.17
C TYR A 14 -14.56 -0.06 -2.37
N PRO A 15 -15.08 -0.79 -3.37
CA PRO A 15 -14.58 -2.13 -3.70
C PRO A 15 -13.08 -2.14 -4.02
N ALA A 16 -12.59 -1.21 -4.84
CA ALA A 16 -11.17 -1.12 -5.18
C ALA A 16 -10.29 -0.86 -3.95
N VAL A 17 -10.77 -0.02 -3.02
CA VAL A 17 -10.12 0.27 -1.74
C VAL A 17 -10.01 -0.99 -0.90
N ALA A 18 -11.10 -1.74 -0.74
CA ALA A 18 -11.11 -2.99 0.02
C ALA A 18 -10.16 -4.03 -0.59
N VAL A 19 -10.19 -4.22 -1.92
CA VAL A 19 -9.27 -5.16 -2.59
C VAL A 19 -7.81 -4.72 -2.42
N SER A 20 -7.52 -3.43 -2.55
CA SER A 20 -6.15 -2.92 -2.36
C SER A 20 -5.63 -3.18 -0.94
N ALA A 21 -6.47 -2.96 0.07
CA ALA A 21 -6.13 -3.23 1.46
C ALA A 21 -5.86 -4.71 1.72
N VAL A 22 -6.69 -5.61 1.18
CA VAL A 22 -6.48 -7.07 1.28
C VAL A 22 -5.19 -7.48 0.59
N VAL A 23 -4.91 -6.97 -0.61
CA VAL A 23 -3.67 -7.30 -1.34
C VAL A 23 -2.44 -6.87 -0.56
N TYR A 24 -2.44 -5.65 0.00
CA TYR A 24 -1.31 -5.20 0.81
C TYR A 24 -1.17 -5.97 2.12
N TRP A 25 -2.29 -6.35 2.73
CA TRP A 25 -2.28 -7.18 3.95
C TRP A 25 -1.70 -8.58 3.69
N LEU A 26 -2.09 -9.22 2.58
CA LEU A 26 -1.53 -10.50 2.14
C LEU A 26 -0.05 -10.37 1.76
N LEU A 27 0.36 -9.24 1.15
CA LEU A 27 1.76 -8.95 0.91
C LEU A 27 2.55 -8.98 2.22
N GLY A 28 2.02 -8.40 3.31
CA GLY A 28 2.68 -8.44 4.62
C GLY A 28 2.89 -9.85 5.14
N ALA A 29 1.86 -10.69 5.04
CA ALA A 29 1.95 -12.11 5.43
C ALA A 29 3.01 -12.87 4.61
N VAL A 30 3.09 -12.62 3.30
CA VAL A 30 4.10 -13.25 2.43
C VAL A 30 5.49 -12.68 2.70
N TRP A 31 5.62 -11.37 2.87
CA TRP A 31 6.89 -10.67 3.03
C TRP A 31 7.58 -11.07 4.34
N PHE A 32 6.89 -10.91 5.47
CA PHE A 32 7.45 -11.19 6.80
C PHE A 32 7.28 -12.64 7.23
N GLY A 33 6.29 -13.36 6.67
CA GLY A 33 6.07 -14.77 7.00
C GLY A 33 6.87 -15.76 6.14
N VAL A 34 7.18 -15.42 4.89
CA VAL A 34 7.80 -16.37 3.95
C VAL A 34 9.13 -15.84 3.38
N LEU A 35 9.14 -14.66 2.76
CA LEU A 35 10.30 -14.18 2.01
C LEU A 35 11.46 -13.73 2.89
N PHE A 36 11.17 -12.93 3.92
CA PHE A 36 12.17 -12.26 4.75
C PHE A 36 12.06 -12.61 6.23
N SER A 37 11.30 -13.65 6.60
CA SER A 37 11.07 -14.03 7.99
C SER A 37 12.37 -14.20 8.80
N LYS A 38 13.28 -15.07 8.34
CA LYS A 38 14.56 -15.35 9.01
C LYS A 38 15.48 -14.13 9.13
N PRO A 39 15.83 -13.42 8.04
CA PRO A 39 16.72 -12.26 8.15
C PRO A 39 16.08 -11.12 8.96
N TRP A 40 14.76 -10.93 8.88
CA TRP A 40 14.05 -9.93 9.68
C TRP A 40 14.13 -10.23 11.17
N LEU A 41 13.82 -11.47 11.59
CA LEU A 41 13.93 -11.89 13.00
C LEU A 41 15.36 -11.75 13.54
N ALA A 42 16.36 -12.13 12.75
CA ALA A 42 17.76 -12.02 13.14
C ALA A 42 18.21 -10.56 13.34
N LEU A 43 17.77 -9.65 12.47
CA LEU A 43 18.09 -8.22 12.55
C LEU A 43 17.31 -7.48 13.62
N GLU A 44 16.11 -7.96 13.97
CA GLU A 44 15.31 -7.47 15.10
C GLU A 44 15.70 -8.13 16.43
N HIS A 45 16.72 -9.00 16.43
CA HIS A 45 17.16 -9.77 17.60
C HIS A 45 16.03 -10.54 18.30
N MET A 46 15.04 -11.00 17.52
CA MET A 46 13.87 -11.72 18.02
C MET A 46 14.03 -13.22 17.79
N SER A 47 13.84 -14.02 18.84
CA SER A 47 13.82 -15.48 18.70
C SER A 47 12.50 -15.96 18.06
N GLU A 48 12.53 -17.08 17.36
CA GLU A 48 11.31 -17.70 16.80
C GLU A 48 10.29 -18.03 17.89
N ALA A 49 10.76 -18.48 19.06
CA ALA A 49 9.91 -18.75 20.22
C ALA A 49 9.20 -17.47 20.72
N GLN A 50 9.91 -16.34 20.75
CA GLN A 50 9.32 -15.06 21.11
C GLN A 50 8.27 -14.61 20.09
N ALA A 51 8.56 -14.74 18.80
CA ALA A 51 7.62 -14.38 17.73
C ALA A 51 6.34 -15.24 17.77
N GLN A 52 6.46 -16.54 18.06
CA GLN A 52 5.32 -17.46 18.18
C GLN A 52 4.51 -17.24 19.46
N SER A 53 5.14 -16.73 20.52
CA SER A 53 4.47 -16.45 21.79
C SER A 53 3.58 -15.20 21.76
N MET A 54 3.77 -14.32 20.77
CA MET A 54 2.97 -13.12 20.62
C MET A 54 1.59 -13.47 20.07
N ASN A 55 0.52 -12.93 20.69
CA ASN A 55 -0.82 -13.06 20.13
C ASN A 55 -0.90 -12.30 18.79
N PRO A 56 -1.08 -13.00 17.66
CA PRO A 56 -1.02 -12.38 16.35
C PRO A 56 -2.31 -11.59 16.03
N VAL A 57 -3.44 -11.94 16.65
CA VAL A 57 -4.78 -11.47 16.25
C VAL A 57 -4.87 -9.96 16.24
N LEU A 58 -4.38 -9.30 17.31
CA LEU A 58 -4.48 -7.85 17.45
C LEU A 58 -3.64 -7.10 16.39
N PRO A 59 -2.34 -7.39 16.20
CA PRO A 59 -1.55 -6.82 15.10
C PRO A 59 -2.17 -7.04 13.71
N TYR A 60 -2.72 -8.23 13.43
CA TYR A 60 -3.34 -8.52 12.13
C TYR A 60 -4.60 -7.68 11.87
N ILE A 61 -5.45 -7.49 12.88
CA ILE A 61 -6.66 -6.65 12.75
C ILE A 61 -6.28 -5.18 12.59
N ILE A 62 -5.34 -4.68 13.42
CA ILE A 62 -4.89 -3.29 13.36
C ILE A 62 -4.24 -3.00 12.01
N SER A 63 -3.34 -3.86 11.55
CA SER A 63 -2.69 -3.69 10.24
C SER A 63 -3.69 -3.69 9.09
N PHE A 64 -4.70 -4.56 9.12
CA PHE A 64 -5.75 -4.55 8.10
C PHE A 64 -6.55 -3.23 8.08
N ALA A 65 -6.93 -2.72 9.25
CA ALA A 65 -7.63 -1.43 9.36
C ALA A 65 -6.78 -0.26 8.87
N LEU A 66 -5.48 -0.24 9.20
CA LEU A 66 -4.54 0.76 8.69
C LEU A 66 -4.35 0.63 7.18
N ASN A 67 -4.31 -0.59 6.64
CA ASN A 67 -4.23 -0.80 5.19
C ASN A 67 -5.47 -0.27 4.46
N LEU A 68 -6.67 -0.40 5.05
CA LEU A 68 -7.89 0.23 4.53
C LEU A 68 -7.79 1.75 4.50
N LEU A 69 -7.28 2.35 5.57
CA LEU A 69 -7.05 3.80 5.64
C LEU A 69 -6.06 4.26 4.57
N ILE A 70 -4.92 3.58 4.43
CA ILE A 70 -3.91 3.87 3.40
C ILE A 70 -4.54 3.74 2.02
N ALA A 71 -5.29 2.67 1.75
CA ALA A 71 -5.96 2.44 0.46
C ALA A 71 -6.94 3.56 0.13
N PHE A 72 -7.70 4.01 1.13
CA PHE A 72 -8.68 5.08 0.98
C PHE A 72 -8.00 6.42 0.65
N VAL A 73 -6.96 6.80 1.41
CA VAL A 73 -6.19 8.02 1.18
C VAL A 73 -5.51 7.98 -0.19
N LEU A 74 -4.90 6.84 -0.54
CA LEU A 74 -4.26 6.66 -1.85
C LEU A 74 -5.27 6.76 -2.99
N SER A 75 -6.50 6.28 -2.80
CA SER A 75 -7.59 6.46 -3.76
C SER A 75 -7.93 7.94 -3.96
N GLN A 76 -7.97 8.74 -2.89
CA GLN A 76 -8.23 10.19 -3.01
C GLN A 76 -7.11 10.88 -3.79
N ILE A 77 -5.86 10.53 -3.52
CA ILE A 77 -4.71 11.12 -4.20
C ILE A 77 -4.72 10.73 -5.69
N CYS A 78 -5.02 9.47 -6.01
CA CYS A 78 -5.17 9.02 -7.41
C CYS A 78 -6.28 9.81 -8.12
N ILE A 79 -7.39 10.06 -7.43
CA ILE A 79 -8.49 10.89 -7.95
C ILE A 79 -8.02 12.32 -8.23
N TRP A 80 -7.38 12.98 -7.25
CA TRP A 80 -6.87 14.35 -7.40
C TRP A 80 -5.83 14.49 -8.51
N ARG A 81 -5.01 13.46 -8.71
CA ARG A 81 -3.98 13.43 -9.75
C ARG A 81 -4.48 12.94 -11.11
N ASN A 82 -5.77 12.59 -11.24
CA ASN A 82 -6.33 11.94 -12.43
C ASN A 82 -5.51 10.70 -12.87
N ALA A 83 -5.01 9.94 -11.90
CA ALA A 83 -4.27 8.70 -12.14
C ALA A 83 -5.24 7.58 -12.52
N ASN A 84 -5.47 7.40 -13.82
CA ASN A 84 -6.51 6.53 -14.38
C ASN A 84 -5.95 5.25 -15.02
N THR A 85 -4.68 4.93 -14.75
CA THR A 85 -4.01 3.74 -15.26
C THR A 85 -3.21 3.08 -14.14
N ALA A 86 -2.94 1.77 -14.30
CA ALA A 86 -2.09 1.01 -13.39
C ALA A 86 -0.72 1.69 -13.18
N GLY A 87 -0.08 2.12 -14.28
CA GLY A 87 1.23 2.77 -14.21
C GLY A 87 1.20 4.13 -13.49
N GLN A 88 0.18 4.95 -13.74
CA GLN A 88 0.03 6.23 -13.04
C GLN A 88 -0.25 6.02 -11.55
N GLY A 89 -1.11 5.06 -11.19
CA GLY A 89 -1.41 4.74 -9.80
C GLY A 89 -0.19 4.21 -9.05
N ALA A 90 0.58 3.29 -9.67
CA ALA A 90 1.85 2.84 -9.10
C ALA A 90 2.85 4.00 -8.93
N GLY A 91 2.91 4.90 -9.91
CA GLY A 91 3.73 6.12 -9.84
C GLY A 91 3.33 7.04 -8.68
N VAL A 92 2.04 7.19 -8.38
CA VAL A 92 1.58 7.92 -7.19
C VAL A 92 2.10 7.27 -5.91
N GLY A 93 2.00 5.94 -5.79
CA GLY A 93 2.54 5.20 -4.65
C GLY A 93 4.05 5.39 -4.49
N ALA A 94 4.81 5.28 -5.58
CA ALA A 94 6.25 5.47 -5.59
C ALA A 94 6.65 6.90 -5.17
N VAL A 95 5.97 7.93 -5.71
CA VAL A 95 6.24 9.33 -5.37
C VAL A 95 5.94 9.61 -3.90
N LEU A 96 4.85 9.06 -3.37
CA LEU A 96 4.55 9.20 -1.94
C LEU A 96 5.65 8.57 -1.09
N TRP A 97 6.11 7.38 -1.44
CA TRP A 97 7.20 6.73 -0.72
C TRP A 97 8.50 7.55 -0.79
N ILE A 98 8.93 7.94 -1.99
CA ILE A 98 10.17 8.71 -2.22
C ILE A 98 10.12 10.07 -1.53
N GLY A 99 8.96 10.74 -1.53
CA GLY A 99 8.78 12.08 -0.97
C GLY A 99 8.47 12.10 0.53
N SER A 100 8.19 10.96 1.16
CA SER A 100 7.80 10.93 2.57
C SER A 100 8.35 9.71 3.31
N VAL A 101 7.72 8.54 3.17
CA VAL A 101 8.00 7.33 3.96
C VAL A 101 9.49 6.98 3.93
N GLY A 102 10.10 6.90 2.74
CA GLY A 102 11.50 6.53 2.58
C GLY A 102 12.45 7.49 3.31
N PRO A 103 12.46 8.80 3.01
CA PRO A 103 13.34 9.74 3.68
C PRO A 103 13.09 9.87 5.19
N ILE A 104 11.82 9.92 5.62
CA ILE A 104 11.46 10.07 7.05
C ILE A 104 11.98 8.88 7.86
N THR A 105 11.80 7.66 7.36
CA THR A 105 12.25 6.46 8.07
C THR A 105 13.76 6.28 7.93
N PHE A 106 14.35 6.60 6.78
CA PHE A 106 15.79 6.45 6.58
C PHE A 106 16.60 7.34 7.52
N THR A 107 16.18 8.60 7.73
CA THR A 107 16.84 9.49 8.69
C THR A 107 16.74 8.95 10.11
N THR A 108 15.57 8.45 10.52
CA THR A 108 15.39 7.79 11.82
C THR A 108 16.32 6.59 11.98
N TYR A 109 16.41 5.70 11.00
CA TYR A 109 17.31 4.54 11.04
C TYR A 109 18.79 4.96 11.15
N MET A 110 19.18 6.05 10.51
CA MET A 110 20.52 6.60 10.64
C MET A 110 20.81 7.09 12.06
N TYR A 111 19.87 7.82 12.68
CA TYR A 111 20.04 8.31 14.05
C TYR A 111 19.99 7.18 15.09
N GLU A 112 19.17 6.16 14.86
CA GLU A 112 19.06 4.98 15.72
C GLU A 112 20.20 3.96 15.48
N MET A 113 21.11 4.24 14.54
CA MET A 113 22.20 3.33 14.13
C MET A 113 21.73 1.92 13.75
N ARG A 114 20.51 1.81 13.19
CA ARG A 114 19.93 0.53 12.80
C ARG A 114 20.55 0.02 11.51
N PRO A 115 20.62 -1.31 11.30
CA PRO A 115 21.20 -1.88 10.09
C PRO A 115 20.47 -1.42 8.82
N LYS A 116 21.21 -1.01 7.78
CA LYS A 116 20.64 -0.62 6.48
C LYS A 116 19.87 -1.76 5.80
N GLN A 117 20.24 -3.01 6.11
CA GLN A 117 19.52 -4.21 5.65
C GLN A 117 18.11 -4.28 6.24
N LEU A 118 17.95 -3.86 7.50
CA LEU A 118 16.64 -3.83 8.15
C LEU A 118 15.74 -2.76 7.56
N PHE A 119 16.31 -1.58 7.24
CA PHE A 119 15.62 -0.56 6.46
C PHE A 119 15.14 -1.13 5.11
N ALA A 120 16.01 -1.87 4.41
CA ALA A 120 15.63 -2.48 3.13
C ALA A 120 14.44 -3.44 3.27
N ILE A 121 14.41 -4.28 4.31
CA ILE A 121 13.31 -5.23 4.53
C ILE A 121 12.01 -4.51 4.92
N ASN A 122 12.08 -3.55 5.85
CA ASN A 122 10.90 -2.90 6.42
C ASN A 122 10.31 -1.83 5.49
N GLU A 123 11.16 -1.04 4.84
CA GLU A 123 10.71 0.14 4.09
C GLU A 123 10.49 -0.14 2.61
N PHE A 124 11.15 -1.13 2.00
CA PHE A 124 10.77 -1.54 0.64
C PHE A 124 9.46 -2.31 0.62
N TYR A 125 9.08 -2.96 1.72
CA TYR A 125 7.74 -3.53 1.87
C TYR A 125 6.66 -2.46 1.68
N SER A 126 6.80 -1.31 2.34
CA SER A 126 5.84 -0.21 2.22
C SER A 126 5.87 0.42 0.82
N LEU A 127 7.04 0.53 0.18
CA LEU A 127 7.16 0.96 -1.22
C LEU A 127 6.38 0.03 -2.16
N VAL A 128 6.63 -1.27 -2.10
CA VAL A 128 5.96 -2.27 -2.95
C VAL A 128 4.46 -2.26 -2.68
N GLY A 129 4.05 -2.17 -1.41
CA GLY A 129 2.66 -2.03 -1.00
C GLY A 129 1.96 -0.84 -1.62
N LEU A 130 2.54 0.36 -1.46
CA LEU A 130 1.99 1.60 -2.02
C LEU A 130 1.90 1.54 -3.55
N CYS A 131 2.91 0.99 -4.22
CA CYS A 131 2.89 0.78 -5.66
C CYS A 131 1.77 -0.18 -6.11
N LEU A 132 1.61 -1.32 -5.43
CA LEU A 132 0.58 -2.31 -5.75
C LEU A 132 -0.83 -1.77 -5.51
N MET A 133 -1.05 -1.13 -4.36
CA MET A 133 -2.34 -0.50 -4.04
C MET A 133 -2.66 0.59 -5.06
N GLY A 134 -1.69 1.44 -5.39
CA GLY A 134 -1.83 2.47 -6.41
C GLY A 134 -2.16 1.87 -7.78
N MET A 135 -1.48 0.79 -8.16
CA MET A 135 -1.74 0.07 -9.41
C MET A 135 -3.18 -0.44 -9.51
N ILE A 136 -3.68 -1.08 -8.45
CA ILE A 136 -5.04 -1.59 -8.37
C ILE A 136 -6.04 -0.44 -8.51
N LEU A 137 -5.88 0.61 -7.70
CA LEU A 137 -6.77 1.77 -7.69
C LEU A 137 -6.80 2.49 -9.05
N GLY A 138 -5.63 2.68 -9.67
CA GLY A 138 -5.52 3.30 -11.00
C GLY A 138 -6.08 2.43 -12.13
N ALA A 139 -5.95 1.10 -12.05
CA ALA A 139 -6.48 0.17 -13.06
C ALA A 139 -8.00 -0.04 -12.94
N TRP A 140 -8.58 0.13 -11.76
CA TRP A 140 -9.97 -0.25 -11.47
C TRP A 140 -11.01 0.51 -12.30
N LYS A 141 -10.70 1.72 -12.75
CA LYS A 141 -11.58 2.53 -13.62
C LYS A 141 -11.81 1.91 -15.01
N LYS A 142 -11.01 0.94 -15.47
CA LYS A 142 -11.20 0.30 -16.79
C LYS A 142 -12.28 -0.79 -16.85
N LYS A 143 -12.89 -1.20 -15.73
CA LYS A 143 -14.03 -2.14 -15.74
C LYS A 143 -15.33 -1.47 -15.31
N ALA A 144 -15.82 -0.54 -16.12
CA ALA A 144 -17.24 -0.22 -16.16
C ALA A 144 -17.89 -1.09 -17.26
N VAL A 145 -18.47 -2.22 -16.85
CA VAL A 145 -19.54 -2.99 -17.54
C VAL A 145 -19.38 -3.17 -19.05
N SER A 146 -18.75 -4.26 -19.48
CA SER A 146 -19.07 -4.88 -20.78
C SER A 146 -20.18 -5.91 -20.58
N THR A 147 -21.41 -5.44 -20.38
CA THR A 147 -22.63 -6.25 -20.57
C THR A 147 -23.78 -5.33 -20.92
N ARG A 148 -23.74 -4.77 -22.13
CA ARG A 148 -24.97 -4.34 -22.83
C ARG A 148 -24.76 -4.42 -24.34
N ALA A 149 -24.78 -5.63 -24.85
CA ALA A 149 -25.09 -5.90 -26.26
C ALA A 149 -25.45 -7.38 -26.39
N THR A 150 -26.75 -7.67 -26.25
CA THR A 150 -27.53 -8.38 -27.28
C THR A 150 -28.99 -8.16 -26.94
N SER A 151 -29.61 -7.38 -27.81
CA SER A 151 -31.03 -7.26 -28.10
C SER A 151 -31.76 -8.59 -28.15
#